data_AF-A0AB36ADA6-F1
#
_entry.id   AF-A0AB36ADA6-F1
#
_cell.length_a   1.000
_cell.length_b   1.000
_cell.length_c   1.000
_cell.angle_alpha   90.00
_cell.angle_beta   90.00
_cell.angle_gamma   90.00
#
_symmetry.space_group_name_H-M   'P 1'
#
loop_
_entity.id
_entity.type
_entity.pdbx_description
1 polymer ?
#
loop_
_entity_poly.entity_id
_entity_poly.type
_entity_poly.pdbx_seq_one_letter_code
_entity_poly.pdbx_strand_id
1 'polypeptide(L)'
;MKKYQKQLKNNLRFLGNVPVKIFNSYLDDYYAKENDLTPIKLKFESKKRNIDLIQKIYWWIVTTLTVGIIASGIISLRKFATSQHSKELSNMIGNWSIIIVAYLISLVVIEIIIQSEKNTIYNQLTLINKKIKSLKEDKGNEKLVGK
;
A
#
# COMPACT_ATOMS: atom_id res chain seq x y z
N MET A 1 26.16 -21.77 7.07
CA MET A 1 25.90 -20.31 6.98
C MET A 1 25.60 -19.77 5.57
N LYS A 2 26.32 -20.17 4.51
CA LYS A 2 26.12 -19.60 3.14
C LYS A 2 24.71 -19.78 2.54
N LYS A 3 23.99 -20.85 2.90
CA LYS A 3 22.62 -21.13 2.40
C LYS A 3 21.57 -20.17 3.00
N TYR A 4 21.66 -19.91 4.30
CA TYR A 4 20.78 -18.96 5.00
C TYR A 4 20.96 -17.53 4.50
N GLN A 5 22.20 -17.07 4.26
CA GLN A 5 22.43 -15.76 3.66
C GLN A 5 21.88 -15.67 2.23
N LYS A 6 21.98 -16.74 1.42
CA LYS A 6 21.40 -16.77 0.07
C LYS A 6 19.87 -16.75 0.08
N GLN A 7 19.22 -17.47 1.00
CA GLN A 7 17.77 -17.46 1.17
C GLN A 7 17.27 -16.13 1.74
N LEU A 8 17.97 -15.54 2.71
CA LEU A 8 17.65 -14.21 3.23
C LEU A 8 17.81 -13.14 2.14
N LYS A 9 18.89 -13.22 1.34
CA LYS A 9 19.15 -12.33 0.19
C LYS A 9 18.11 -12.53 -0.92
N ASN A 10 17.60 -13.74 -1.14
CA ASN A 10 16.52 -14.02 -2.07
C ASN A 10 15.13 -13.61 -1.55
N ASN A 11 14.86 -13.73 -0.25
CA ASN A 11 13.61 -13.27 0.35
C ASN A 11 13.55 -11.73 0.39
N LEU A 12 14.66 -11.08 0.75
CA LEU A 12 14.82 -9.62 0.64
C LEU A 12 14.72 -9.13 -0.82
N ARG A 13 15.26 -9.89 -1.79
CA ARG A 13 15.14 -9.60 -3.23
C ARG A 13 13.70 -9.47 -3.73
N PHE A 14 12.71 -10.07 -3.06
CA PHE A 14 11.38 -10.25 -3.65
C PHE A 14 10.17 -9.86 -2.78
N LEU A 15 10.30 -9.72 -1.45
CA LEU A 15 9.12 -9.66 -0.57
C LEU A 15 8.72 -8.29 -0.01
N GLY A 16 9.37 -7.19 -0.38
CA GLY A 16 8.66 -5.89 -0.37
C GLY A 16 8.73 -5.01 0.88
N ASN A 17 9.66 -5.23 1.82
CA ASN A 17 9.97 -4.20 2.81
C ASN A 17 11.49 -4.09 3.00
N VAL A 18 12.15 -3.48 2.02
CA VAL A 18 13.60 -3.34 1.99
C VAL A 18 13.97 -1.86 2.02
N PRO A 19 14.86 -1.42 2.93
CA PRO A 19 15.35 -0.05 2.96
C PRO A 19 15.85 0.39 1.58
N VAL A 20 15.51 1.63 1.19
CA VAL A 20 15.84 2.23 -0.12
C VAL A 20 17.30 2.04 -0.51
N LYS A 21 18.24 2.18 0.44
CA LYS A 21 19.68 2.00 0.21
C LYS A 21 20.03 0.58 -0.22
N ILE A 22 19.44 -0.42 0.43
CA ILE A 22 19.66 -1.84 0.13
C ILE A 22 19.03 -2.18 -1.23
N PHE A 23 17.85 -1.62 -1.51
CA PHE A 23 17.20 -1.77 -2.81
C PHE A 23 18.03 -1.17 -3.96
N ASN A 24 18.62 0.00 -3.76
CA ASN A 24 19.48 0.63 -4.77
C ASN A 24 20.73 -0.21 -5.06
N SER A 25 21.42 -0.68 -4.01
CA SER A 25 22.57 -1.59 -4.16
C SER A 25 22.17 -2.89 -4.88
N TYR A 26 20.95 -3.37 -4.68
CA TYR A 26 20.44 -4.53 -5.40
C TYR A 26 20.22 -4.28 -6.90
N LEU A 27 19.67 -3.11 -7.25
CA LEU A 27 19.51 -2.71 -8.65
C LEU A 27 20.86 -2.63 -9.36
N ASP A 28 21.90 -2.14 -8.68
CA ASP A 28 23.27 -2.09 -9.20
C ASP A 28 23.81 -3.49 -9.49
N ASP A 29 23.71 -4.41 -8.52
CA ASP A 29 24.19 -5.79 -8.64
C ASP A 29 23.42 -6.60 -9.70
N TYR A 30 22.11 -6.38 -9.82
CA TYR A 30 21.30 -7.05 -10.84
C TYR A 30 21.65 -6.58 -12.24
N TYR A 31 21.78 -5.26 -12.45
CA TYR A 31 22.19 -4.71 -13.74
C TYR A 31 23.57 -5.22 -14.17
N ALA A 32 24.54 -5.25 -13.26
CA ALA A 32 25.89 -5.76 -13.56
C ALA A 32 25.91 -7.23 -14.02
N LYS A 33 24.90 -8.03 -13.62
CA LYS A 33 24.82 -9.47 -13.91
C LYS A 33 23.99 -9.79 -15.14
N GLU A 34 22.82 -9.17 -15.28
CA GLU A 34 21.84 -9.50 -16.33
C GLU A 34 21.80 -8.46 -17.46
N ASN A 35 22.44 -7.30 -17.28
CA ASN A 35 22.50 -6.18 -18.24
C ASN A 35 21.12 -5.68 -18.73
N ASP A 36 20.05 -6.06 -18.03
CA ASP A 36 18.66 -5.67 -18.30
C ASP A 36 17.92 -5.46 -16.97
N LEU A 37 17.10 -4.41 -16.88
CA LEU A 37 16.29 -4.06 -15.71
C LEU A 37 14.78 -4.21 -15.98
N THR A 38 14.40 -4.55 -17.21
CA THR A 38 13.01 -4.72 -17.68
C THR A 38 12.20 -5.74 -16.86
N PRO A 39 12.69 -6.96 -16.56
CA PRO A 39 11.89 -7.93 -15.79
C PRO A 39 11.60 -7.45 -14.35
N ILE A 40 12.54 -6.75 -13.71
CA ILE A 40 12.33 -6.17 -12.38
C ILE A 40 11.28 -5.07 -12.46
N LYS A 41 11.36 -4.18 -13.46
CA LYS A 41 10.37 -3.12 -13.67
C LYS A 41 8.96 -3.70 -13.83
N LEU A 42 8.77 -4.69 -14.70
CA LEU A 42 7.47 -5.33 -14.94
C LEU A 42 6.89 -5.96 -13.66
N LYS A 43 7.73 -6.59 -12.84
CA LYS A 43 7.30 -7.17 -11.55
C LYS A 43 6.78 -6.09 -10.59
N PHE A 44 7.45 -4.96 -10.50
CA PHE A 44 7.04 -3.85 -9.65
C PHE A 44 5.82 -3.08 -10.19
N GLU A 45 5.68 -2.95 -11.50
CA GLU A 45 4.47 -2.41 -12.13
C GLU A 45 3.25 -3.30 -11.87
N SER A 46 3.43 -4.62 -11.90
CA SER A 46 2.38 -5.57 -11.50
C SER A 46 1.99 -5.40 -10.03
N LYS A 47 2.98 -5.27 -9.12
CA LYS A 47 2.71 -4.97 -7.69
C LYS A 47 1.96 -3.66 -7.50
N LYS A 48 2.32 -2.61 -8.24
CA LYS A 48 1.62 -1.32 -8.24
C LYS A 48 0.15 -1.49 -8.64
N ARG A 49 -0.12 -2.20 -9.73
CA ARG A 49 -1.50 -2.47 -10.18
C ARG A 49 -2.30 -3.22 -9.11
N ASN A 50 -1.70 -4.20 -8.45
CA ASN A 50 -2.36 -4.96 -7.41
C ASN A 50 -2.68 -4.10 -6.18
N ILE A 51 -1.76 -3.27 -5.70
CA ILE A 51 -2.02 -2.40 -4.54
C ILE A 51 -3.07 -1.33 -4.86
N ASP A 52 -3.08 -0.79 -6.08
CA ASP A 52 -4.11 0.14 -6.53
C ASP A 52 -5.51 -0.51 -6.61
N LEU A 53 -5.58 -1.78 -7.02
CA LEU A 53 -6.83 -2.56 -6.99
C LEU A 53 -7.30 -2.82 -5.55
N ILE A 54 -6.39 -3.22 -4.65
CA ILE A 54 -6.70 -3.41 -3.23
C ILE A 54 -7.24 -2.12 -2.63
N GLN A 55 -6.62 -0.98 -2.91
CA GLN A 55 -7.09 0.32 -2.43
C GLN A 55 -8.51 0.64 -2.93
N LYS A 56 -8.81 0.37 -4.21
CA LYS A 56 -10.17 0.57 -4.76
C LYS A 56 -11.19 -0.34 -4.08
N ILE A 57 -10.89 -1.62 -3.90
CA ILE A 57 -11.78 -2.57 -3.23
C ILE A 57 -12.00 -2.15 -1.77
N TYR A 58 -10.95 -1.72 -1.09
CA TYR A 58 -11.04 -1.17 0.26
C TYR A 58 -12.02 0.01 0.32
N TRP A 59 -11.89 1.00 -0.57
CA TRP A 59 -12.84 2.13 -0.62
C TRP A 59 -14.29 1.71 -0.84
N TRP A 60 -14.53 0.70 -1.67
CA TRP A 60 -15.87 0.13 -1.86
C TRP A 60 -16.42 -0.46 -0.55
N ILE A 61 -15.63 -1.29 0.13
CA ILE A 61 -16.01 -1.91 1.41
C ILE A 61 -16.30 -0.83 2.46
N VAL A 62 -15.42 0.17 2.59
CA VAL A 62 -15.58 1.29 3.53
C VAL A 62 -16.87 2.06 3.24
N THR A 63 -17.16 2.33 1.98
CA THR A 63 -18.39 3.04 1.59
C THR A 63 -19.62 2.22 1.97
N THR A 64 -19.66 0.93 1.64
CA THR A 64 -20.78 0.05 1.97
C THR A 64 -20.99 -0.08 3.49
N LEU A 65 -19.91 -0.26 4.26
CA LEU A 65 -19.99 -0.34 5.72
C LEU A 65 -20.48 0.97 6.33
N THR A 66 -19.98 2.11 5.85
CA THR A 66 -20.39 3.44 6.33
C THR A 66 -21.89 3.66 6.11
N VAL A 67 -22.40 3.33 4.92
CA VAL A 67 -23.85 3.39 4.63
C VAL A 67 -24.65 2.50 5.57
N GLY A 68 -24.18 1.28 5.84
CA GLY A 68 -24.81 0.34 6.78
C GLY A 68 -24.86 0.87 8.22
N ILE A 69 -23.76 1.46 8.70
CA ILE A 69 -23.68 2.08 10.04
C ILE A 69 -24.64 3.26 10.14
N ILE A 70 -24.70 4.13 9.13
CA ILE A 70 -25.62 5.28 9.11
C ILE A 70 -27.08 4.80 9.08
N ALA A 71 -27.42 3.85 8.21
CA ALA A 71 -28.78 3.33 8.09
C ALA A 71 -29.25 2.66 9.39
N SER A 72 -28.38 1.84 10.01
CA SER A 72 -28.68 1.20 11.31
C SER A 72 -28.81 2.23 12.43
N GLY A 73 -27.99 3.29 12.43
CA GLY A 73 -28.11 4.44 13.31
C GLY A 73 -29.48 5.11 13.20
N ILE A 74 -29.91 5.46 11.99
CA ILE A 74 -31.22 6.08 11.72
C ILE A 74 -32.37 5.16 12.16
N ILE A 75 -32.31 3.87 11.85
CA ILE A 75 -33.36 2.91 12.26
C ILE A 75 -33.45 2.81 13.79
N SER A 76 -32.31 2.78 14.49
CA SER A 76 -32.28 2.70 15.95
C SER A 76 -32.86 3.96 16.61
N LEU A 77 -32.51 5.15 16.11
CA LEU A 77 -33.07 6.42 16.55
C LEU A 77 -34.58 6.51 16.30
N ARG A 78 -35.04 6.02 15.14
CA ARG A 78 -36.48 5.99 14.82
C ARG A 78 -37.26 5.10 15.79
N LYS A 79 -36.76 3.90 16.09
CA LYS A 79 -37.38 2.98 17.06
C LYS A 79 -37.46 3.62 18.45
N PHE A 80 -36.42 4.35 18.81
CA PHE A 80 -36.35 5.04 20.09
C PHE A 80 -37.33 6.21 20.20
N ALA A 81 -37.45 7.03 19.16
CA ALA A 81 -38.40 8.14 19.12
C ALA A 81 -39.85 7.66 19.30
N THR A 82 -40.13 6.40 18.96
CA THR A 82 -41.45 5.76 19.17
C THR A 82 -41.61 5.03 20.50
N SER A 83 -40.55 4.82 21.31
CA SER A 83 -40.63 4.16 22.62
C SER A 83 -40.52 5.18 23.77
N GLN A 84 -41.47 5.16 24.72
CA GLN A 84 -41.59 6.13 25.83
C GLN A 84 -40.54 5.96 26.96
N HIS A 85 -39.28 5.64 26.68
CA HIS A 85 -38.27 5.36 27.72
C HIS A 85 -37.03 6.24 27.58
N SER A 86 -36.98 7.37 28.31
CA SER A 86 -35.90 8.37 28.20
C SER A 86 -34.52 7.92 28.68
N LYS A 87 -34.43 6.95 29.60
CA LYS A 87 -33.15 6.48 30.17
C LYS A 87 -32.33 5.59 29.22
N GLU A 88 -32.95 4.94 28.25
CA GLU A 88 -32.23 4.10 27.29
C GLU A 88 -31.51 4.93 26.21
N LEU A 89 -31.86 6.22 26.03
CA LEU A 89 -31.35 7.05 24.94
C LEU A 89 -29.87 7.38 25.14
N SER A 90 -29.52 7.77 26.37
CA SER A 90 -28.14 8.10 26.75
C SER A 90 -27.21 6.90 26.57
N ASN A 91 -27.66 5.70 26.97
CA ASN A 91 -26.89 4.47 26.80
C ASN A 91 -26.79 4.08 25.31
N MET A 92 -27.85 4.26 24.53
CA MET A 92 -27.84 4.01 23.10
C MET A 92 -26.87 4.95 22.36
N ILE A 93 -26.91 6.26 22.64
CA ILE A 93 -25.99 7.25 22.07
C ILE A 93 -24.54 6.96 22.47
N GLY A 94 -24.31 6.58 23.74
CA GLY A 94 -22.98 6.18 24.21
C GLY A 94 -22.44 4.96 23.44
N ASN A 95 -23.25 3.92 23.26
CA ASN A 95 -22.87 2.74 22.48
C ASN A 95 -22.60 3.08 21.01
N TRP A 96 -23.43 3.91 20.38
CA TRP A 96 -23.18 4.37 19.00
C TRP A 96 -21.88 5.15 18.88
N SER A 97 -21.58 6.01 19.85
CA SER A 97 -20.34 6.78 19.87
C SER A 97 -19.12 5.86 19.96
N ILE A 98 -19.16 4.82 20.81
CA ILE A 98 -18.08 3.82 20.91
C ILE A 98 -17.92 3.05 19.59
N ILE A 99 -19.02 2.62 18.96
CA ILE A 99 -19.00 1.90 17.68
C ILE A 99 -18.37 2.76 16.58
N ILE A 100 -18.75 4.04 16.49
CA ILE A 100 -18.21 4.98 15.50
C ILE A 100 -16.72 5.19 15.73
N VAL A 101 -16.29 5.41 16.98
CA VAL A 101 -14.87 5.60 17.31
C VAL A 101 -14.05 4.35 16.98
N ALA A 102 -14.52 3.16 17.36
CA ALA A 102 -13.86 1.90 17.04
C ALA A 102 -13.75 1.66 15.52
N TYR A 103 -14.82 1.96 14.79
CA TYR A 103 -14.84 1.90 13.33
C TYR A 103 -13.81 2.83 12.70
N LEU A 104 -13.76 4.10 13.13
CA LEU A 104 -12.80 5.08 12.63
C LEU A 104 -11.35 4.67 12.89
N ILE A 105 -11.05 4.16 14.10
CA ILE A 105 -9.71 3.65 14.43
C ILE A 105 -9.34 2.49 13.49
N SER A 106 -10.26 1.55 13.26
CA SER A 106 -10.01 0.43 12.35
C SER A 106 -9.74 0.89 10.91
N LEU A 107 -10.47 1.90 10.42
CA LEU A 107 -10.24 2.46 9.09
C LEU A 107 -8.84 3.08 8.97
N VAL A 108 -8.46 3.90 9.94
CA VAL A 108 -7.14 4.58 9.95
C VAL A 108 -6.01 3.55 9.96
N VAL A 109 -6.10 2.49 10.77
CA VAL A 109 -5.08 1.44 10.83
C VAL A 109 -4.91 0.73 9.48
N ILE A 110 -6.02 0.33 8.85
CA ILE A 110 -5.96 -0.36 7.55
C ILE A 110 -5.40 0.57 6.47
N GLU A 111 -5.79 1.83 6.48
CA GLU A 111 -5.32 2.82 5.51
C GLU A 111 -3.82 3.10 5.64
N ILE A 112 -3.30 3.19 6.87
CA ILE A 112 -1.85 3.30 7.10
C ILE A 112 -1.09 2.12 6.48
N ILE A 113 -1.60 0.89 6.63
CA ILE A 113 -0.97 -0.32 6.07
C ILE A 113 -0.95 -0.23 4.54
N ILE A 114 -2.09 0.07 3.91
CA ILE A 114 -2.18 0.20 2.44
C ILE A 114 -1.26 1.30 1.92
N GLN A 115 -1.24 2.46 2.58
CA GLN A 115 -0.38 3.58 2.18
C GLN A 115 1.11 3.27 2.35
N SER A 116 1.49 2.57 3.41
CA SER A 116 2.88 2.14 3.64
C SER A 116 3.40 1.24 2.50
N GLU A 117 2.61 0.23 2.14
CA GLU A 117 2.93 -0.67 1.02
C GLU A 117 2.98 0.07 -0.31
N LYS A 118 2.00 0.95 -0.56
CA LYS A 118 1.93 1.77 -1.77
C LYS A 118 3.17 2.67 -1.89
N ASN A 119 3.54 3.38 -0.84
CA ASN A 119 4.71 4.26 -0.84
C ASN A 119 6.00 3.49 -1.11
N THR A 120 6.14 2.28 -0.54
CA THR A 120 7.31 1.42 -0.77
C THR A 120 7.41 1.00 -2.23
N ILE A 121 6.32 0.52 -2.82
CA ILE A 121 6.27 0.09 -4.23
C ILE A 121 6.58 1.27 -5.17
N TYR A 122 6.00 2.45 -4.91
CA TYR A 122 6.21 3.63 -5.74
C TYR A 122 7.64 4.18 -5.66
N ASN A 123 8.24 4.21 -4.47
CA ASN A 123 9.65 4.60 -4.29
C ASN A 123 10.58 3.64 -5.04
N GLN A 124 10.34 2.34 -4.93
CA GLN A 124 11.14 1.32 -5.63
C GLN A 124 11.00 1.43 -7.15
N LEU A 125 9.79 1.65 -7.68
CA LEU A 125 9.58 1.95 -9.10
C LEU A 125 10.30 3.20 -9.57
N THR A 126 10.31 4.25 -8.75
CA THR A 126 10.98 5.51 -9.07
C THR A 126 12.49 5.31 -9.21
N LEU A 127 13.09 4.53 -8.31
CA LEU A 127 14.51 4.18 -8.36
C LEU A 127 14.87 3.35 -9.60
N ILE A 128 14.04 2.34 -9.94
CA ILE A 128 14.21 1.55 -11.16
C ILE A 128 14.18 2.45 -12.40
N ASN A 129 13.17 3.31 -12.52
CA ASN A 129 13.01 4.19 -13.68
C ASN A 129 14.16 5.21 -13.78
N LYS A 130 14.61 5.78 -12.65
CA LYS A 130 15.75 6.70 -12.61
C LYS A 130 17.01 6.01 -13.14
N LYS A 131 17.27 4.77 -12.72
CA LYS A 131 18.45 4.01 -13.14
C LYS A 131 18.39 3.59 -14.61
N ILE A 132 17.21 3.18 -15.11
CA ILE A 132 17.02 2.92 -16.54
C ILE A 132 17.27 4.18 -17.37
N LYS A 133 16.82 5.35 -16.89
CA LYS A 133 17.02 6.63 -17.57
C LYS A 133 18.50 7.02 -17.63
N SER A 134 19.22 6.98 -16.51
CA SER A 134 20.65 7.30 -16.47
C SER A 134 21.46 6.42 -17.43
N LEU A 135 21.14 5.12 -17.48
CA LEU A 135 21.80 4.18 -18.40
C LEU A 135 21.55 4.48 -19.89
N LYS A 136 20.37 5.03 -20.23
CA LYS A 136 20.08 5.46 -21.61
C LYS A 136 20.84 6.73 -21.97
N GLU A 137 21.00 7.64 -21.02
CA GLU A 137 21.78 8.88 -21.19
C GLU A 137 23.28 8.57 -21.33
N ASP A 138 23.83 7.68 -20.51
CA ASP A 138 25.24 7.25 -20.60
C ASP A 138 25.55 6.60 -21.95
N LYS A 139 24.68 5.69 -22.44
CA LYS A 139 24.82 5.07 -23.78
C LYS A 139 24.63 6.05 -24.92
N GLY A 140 23.84 7.11 -24.72
CA GLY A 140 23.65 8.19 -25.69
C GLY A 140 24.89 9.09 -25.78
N ASN A 141 25.53 9.36 -24.65
CA ASN A 141 26.74 10.17 -24.56
C ASN A 141 27.97 9.42 -25.09
N GLU A 142 28.13 8.12 -24.84
CA GLU A 142 29.20 7.32 -25.47
C GLU A 142 29.12 7.32 -27.02
N LYS A 143 27.90 7.33 -27.58
CA LYS A 143 27.69 7.44 -29.04
C LYS A 143 28.00 8.81 -29.62
N LEU A 144 27.99 9.87 -28.80
CA LEU A 144 28.27 11.25 -29.23
C LEU A 144 29.74 11.63 -29.07
N VAL A 145 30.46 11.00 -28.13
CA VAL A 145 31.89 11.24 -27.88
C VAL A 145 32.79 10.35 -28.76
N GLY A 146 32.26 9.25 -29.31
CA GLY A 146 32.96 8.36 -30.24
C GLY A 146 32.92 8.77 -31.73
N LYS A 147 32.62 10.04 -32.05
CA LYS A 147 32.62 10.59 -33.42
C LYS A 147 33.66 11.68 -33.57
#